data_AF-A0A076MX40-F1
#
_entry.id   AF-A0A076MX40-F1
#
_cell.length_a   1.000
_cell.length_b   1.000
_cell.length_c   1.000
_cell.angle_alpha   90.00
_cell.angle_beta   90.00
_cell.angle_gamma   90.00
#
_symmetry.space_group_name_H-M   'P 1'
#
loop_
_entity.id
_entity.type
_entity.pdbx_description
1 polymer ?
#
loop_
_entity_poly.entity_id
_entity_poly.type
_entity_poly.pdbx_seq_one_letter_code
_entity_poly.pdbx_strand_id
1 'polypeptide(L)'
;MTDTPARLLTLLSLLQTPREWPGTVLAARLAVSTRTIRRDIDRLRGLGYPVESTMGAEGGCRLVAGAAMSPLLLDDEEAVAITVGLRAAARQAVAGIDEASARALAKLEQVLPSRLRRRVRTLGAATVPMPDPGPPVVPEDLAALAAAIANHERVRFGYRDGEGRESRRLAEPHRLVVAGRRWYLVAWDVDRDDWRLFRSAVPTAPAPAPPRANCPPTTRRPSSRRSSTAPRRRTGRW
;
A
#
# COMPACT_ATOMS: atom_id res chain seq x y z
N MET A 1 -24.95 0.74 36.73
CA MET A 1 -24.72 1.90 35.84
C MET A 1 -23.62 1.52 34.87
N THR A 2 -23.92 1.31 33.59
CA THR A 2 -22.93 0.91 32.59
C THR A 2 -21.92 2.04 32.37
N ASP A 3 -20.66 1.71 32.60
CA ASP A 3 -19.53 2.62 32.42
C ASP A 3 -19.52 3.18 31.00
N THR A 4 -19.69 4.51 30.88
CA THR A 4 -19.89 5.18 29.59
C THR A 4 -18.67 5.09 28.66
N PRO A 5 -17.42 5.18 29.16
CA PRO A 5 -16.21 4.88 28.40
C PRO A 5 -16.20 3.46 27.84
N ALA A 6 -16.46 2.43 28.67
CA ALA A 6 -16.50 1.05 28.22
C ALA A 6 -17.54 0.83 27.11
N ARG A 7 -18.74 1.42 27.26
CA ARG A 7 -19.80 1.33 26.24
C ARG A 7 -19.40 1.99 24.92
N LEU A 8 -18.76 3.16 24.95
CA LEU A 8 -18.28 3.85 23.74
C LEU A 8 -17.21 3.05 23.01
N LEU A 9 -16.28 2.42 23.74
CA LEU A 9 -15.25 1.57 23.15
C LEU A 9 -15.84 0.31 22.52
N THR A 10 -16.83 -0.31 23.17
CA THR A 10 -17.56 -1.46 22.59
C THR A 10 -18.37 -1.06 21.36
N LEU A 11 -19.05 0.10 21.38
CA LEU A 11 -19.75 0.65 20.22
C LEU A 11 -18.79 0.91 19.06
N LEU A 12 -17.62 1.50 19.33
CA LEU A 12 -16.59 1.74 18.32
C LEU A 12 -16.10 0.44 17.69
N SER A 13 -15.81 -0.57 18.51
CA SER A 13 -15.35 -1.89 18.05
C SER A 13 -16.38 -2.56 17.13
N LEU A 14 -17.67 -2.43 17.44
CA LEU A 14 -18.75 -2.94 16.58
C LEU A 14 -18.79 -2.22 15.22
N LEU A 15 -18.64 -0.90 15.21
CA LEU A 15 -18.66 -0.08 14.00
C LEU A 15 -17.42 -0.25 13.10
N GLN A 16 -16.33 -0.81 13.62
CA GLN A 16 -15.10 -1.12 12.85
C GLN A 16 -15.21 -2.39 12.00
N THR A 17 -16.24 -3.21 12.20
CA THR A 17 -16.51 -4.37 11.34
C THR A 17 -17.02 -3.88 9.97
N PRO A 18 -16.64 -4.51 8.83
CA PRO A 18 -17.07 -4.10 7.48
C PRO A 18 -18.54 -4.45 7.17
N ARG A 19 -19.46 -4.14 8.08
CA ARG A 19 -20.91 -4.36 7.97
C ARG A 19 -21.68 -3.17 8.54
N GLU A 20 -22.80 -2.84 7.92
CA GLU A 20 -23.76 -1.86 8.44
C GLU A 20 -24.58 -2.45 9.60
N TRP A 21 -24.68 -1.68 10.70
CA TRP A 21 -25.42 -2.10 11.89
C TRP A 21 -26.71 -1.30 12.08
N PRO A 22 -27.89 -1.93 12.08
CA PRO A 22 -29.11 -1.25 12.46
C PRO A 22 -29.05 -0.74 13.90
N GLY A 23 -29.58 0.45 14.16
CA GLY A 23 -29.56 1.06 15.50
C GLY A 23 -30.24 0.21 16.58
N THR A 24 -31.25 -0.58 16.20
CA THR A 24 -31.94 -1.55 17.07
C THR A 24 -31.05 -2.72 17.47
N VAL A 25 -30.20 -3.22 16.57
CA VAL A 25 -29.26 -4.31 16.84
C VAL A 25 -28.14 -3.83 17.76
N LEU A 26 -27.62 -2.61 17.55
CA LEU A 26 -26.64 -1.99 18.44
C LEU A 26 -27.20 -1.78 19.85
N ALA A 27 -28.44 -1.31 19.94
CA ALA A 27 -29.17 -1.13 21.20
C ALA A 27 -29.30 -2.46 21.97
N ALA A 28 -29.72 -3.53 21.30
CA ALA A 28 -29.82 -4.86 21.90
C ALA A 28 -28.47 -5.40 22.39
N ARG A 29 -27.41 -5.31 21.57
CA ARG A 29 -26.07 -5.80 21.92
C ARG A 29 -25.43 -5.06 23.08
N LEU A 30 -25.65 -3.75 23.16
CA LEU A 30 -25.09 -2.90 24.21
C LEU A 30 -26.03 -2.78 25.43
N ALA A 31 -27.18 -3.47 25.42
CA ALA A 31 -28.22 -3.42 26.44
C ALA A 31 -28.63 -1.98 26.82
N VAL A 32 -28.84 -1.13 25.80
CA VAL A 32 -29.25 0.28 25.95
C VAL A 32 -30.36 0.65 24.98
N SER A 33 -30.97 1.82 25.18
CA SER A 33 -31.99 2.33 24.25
C SER A 33 -31.38 2.80 22.93
N THR A 34 -32.17 2.79 21.85
CA THR A 34 -31.79 3.40 20.56
C THR A 34 -31.48 4.90 20.67
N ARG A 35 -32.14 5.61 21.60
CA ARG A 35 -31.82 7.01 21.94
C ARG A 35 -30.41 7.16 22.50
N THR A 36 -29.97 6.22 23.34
CA THR A 36 -28.61 6.19 23.89
C THR A 36 -27.59 5.92 22.79
N ILE A 37 -27.86 4.97 21.89
CA ILE A 37 -26.99 4.71 20.73
C ILE A 37 -26.81 5.95 19.87
N ARG A 38 -27.89 6.66 19.55
CA ARG A 38 -27.81 7.90 18.76
C ARG A 38 -26.93 8.96 19.44
N ARG A 39 -27.10 9.14 20.75
CA ARG A 39 -26.26 10.04 21.56
C ARG A 39 -24.79 9.62 21.60
N ASP A 40 -24.51 8.33 21.72
CA ASP A 40 -23.15 7.79 21.75
C ASP A 40 -22.49 7.90 20.36
N ILE A 41 -23.23 7.74 19.26
CA ILE A 41 -22.78 8.00 17.89
C ILE A 41 -22.43 9.48 17.70
N ASP A 42 -23.29 10.40 18.14
CA ASP A 42 -23.01 11.83 18.05
C ASP A 42 -21.77 12.22 18.88
N ARG A 43 -21.56 11.55 20.01
CA ARG A 43 -20.35 11.71 20.82
C ARG A 43 -19.10 11.20 20.11
N LEU A 44 -19.17 10.06 19.41
CA LEU A 44 -18.07 9.57 18.57
C LEU A 44 -17.76 10.53 17.42
N ARG A 45 -18.79 11.12 16.78
CA ARG A 45 -18.60 12.18 15.76
C ARG A 45 -17.88 13.40 16.33
N GLY A 46 -18.28 13.85 17.52
CA GLY A 46 -17.60 14.94 18.22
C GLY A 46 -16.15 14.65 18.58
N LEU A 47 -15.77 13.37 18.67
CA LEU A 47 -14.39 12.91 18.88
C LEU A 47 -13.61 12.69 17.57
N GLY A 48 -14.20 13.01 16.42
CA GLY A 48 -13.54 12.91 15.11
C GLY A 48 -13.68 11.55 14.41
N TYR A 49 -14.52 10.64 14.90
CA TYR A 49 -14.80 9.38 14.21
C TYR A 49 -15.87 9.57 13.11
N PRO A 50 -15.57 9.28 11.84
CA PRO A 50 -16.51 9.44 10.74
C PRO A 50 -17.56 8.32 10.72
N VAL A 51 -18.67 8.50 11.42
CA VAL A 51 -19.79 7.54 11.46
C VAL A 51 -20.91 8.00 10.51
N GLU A 52 -21.15 7.23 9.45
CA GLU A 52 -22.31 7.37 8.57
C GLU A 52 -23.53 6.68 9.20
N SER A 53 -24.70 7.28 9.02
CA SER A 53 -25.98 6.69 9.37
C SER A 53 -26.91 6.80 8.16
N THR A 54 -27.29 5.68 7.57
CA THR A 54 -28.27 5.65 6.49
C THR A 54 -29.67 5.73 7.10
N MET A 55 -30.53 6.62 6.58
CA MET A 55 -31.92 6.74 7.07
C MET A 55 -32.85 5.74 6.34
N GLY A 56 -33.68 5.02 7.09
CA GLY A 56 -34.66 4.05 6.57
C GLY A 56 -35.06 3.00 7.62
N ALA A 57 -36.06 2.17 7.34
CA ALA A 57 -36.52 1.10 8.24
C ALA A 57 -35.44 0.03 8.54
N GLU A 58 -34.47 -0.13 7.63
CA GLU A 58 -33.26 -0.96 7.78
C GLU A 58 -31.97 -0.14 7.90
N GLY A 59 -32.09 1.17 8.18
CA GLY A 59 -30.97 2.10 8.19
C GLY A 59 -29.84 1.70 9.16
N GLY A 60 -28.64 1.48 8.60
CA GLY A 60 -27.47 1.06 9.35
C GLY A 60 -26.51 2.20 9.69
N CYS A 61 -25.73 1.99 10.75
CA CYS A 61 -24.58 2.82 11.10
C CYS A 61 -23.29 2.07 10.79
N ARG A 62 -22.30 2.77 10.24
CA ARG A 62 -20.95 2.23 9.98
C ARG A 62 -19.89 3.32 10.14
N LEU A 63 -18.65 2.92 10.40
CA LEU A 63 -17.51 3.80 10.19
C LEU A 63 -17.21 3.90 8.69
N VAL A 64 -16.93 5.11 8.24
CA VAL A 64 -16.50 5.40 6.88
C VAL A 64 -14.99 5.56 6.87
N ALA A 65 -14.34 5.13 5.81
CA ALA A 65 -12.95 5.50 5.59
C ALA A 65 -12.86 7.03 5.42
N GLY A 66 -12.34 7.73 6.44
CA GLY A 66 -12.06 9.17 6.40
C GLY A 66 -10.59 9.47 6.05
N ALA A 67 -10.28 10.75 5.79
CA ALA A 67 -8.97 11.26 5.35
C ALA A 67 -7.78 10.99 6.30
N ALA A 68 -8.04 10.48 7.51
CA ALA A 68 -7.05 9.93 8.43
C ALA A 68 -7.51 8.54 8.89
N MET A 69 -6.60 7.56 8.89
CA MET A 69 -6.89 6.23 9.42
C MET A 69 -7.31 6.34 10.89
N SER A 70 -8.49 5.80 11.22
CA SER A 70 -8.92 5.64 12.61
C SER A 70 -7.92 4.78 13.38
N PRO A 71 -7.85 4.88 14.74
CA PRO A 71 -7.04 4.00 15.56
C PRO A 71 -7.37 2.53 15.26
N LEU A 72 -6.42 1.84 14.63
CA LEU A 72 -6.54 0.43 14.28
C LEU A 72 -6.33 -0.38 15.57
N LEU A 73 -7.33 -1.19 15.95
CA LEU A 73 -7.13 -2.23 16.94
C LEU A 73 -6.38 -3.35 16.22
N LEU A 74 -5.10 -3.54 16.56
CA LEU A 74 -4.25 -4.56 15.97
C LEU A 74 -4.06 -5.68 16.98
N ASP A 75 -4.20 -6.92 16.53
CA ASP A 75 -3.71 -8.05 17.30
C ASP A 75 -2.18 -8.18 17.25
N ASP A 76 -1.65 -9.15 17.99
CA ASP A 76 -0.21 -9.38 18.08
C ASP A 76 0.43 -9.74 16.72
N GLU A 77 -0.26 -10.51 15.88
CA GLU A 77 0.25 -10.99 14.60
C GLU A 77 0.21 -9.88 13.56
N GLU A 78 -0.87 -9.12 13.52
CA GLU A 78 -1.06 -7.94 12.68
C GLU A 78 -0.02 -6.86 12.99
N ALA A 79 0.23 -6.61 14.28
CA ALA A 79 1.26 -5.69 14.74
C ALA A 79 2.67 -6.09 14.26
N VAL A 80 2.98 -7.39 14.33
CA VAL A 80 4.26 -7.93 13.83
C VAL A 80 4.33 -7.80 12.29
N ALA A 81 3.27 -8.15 11.57
CA ALA A 81 3.20 -8.07 10.12
C ALA A 81 3.40 -6.64 9.60
N ILE A 82 2.70 -5.66 10.19
CA ILE A 82 2.85 -4.24 9.84
C ILE A 82 4.27 -3.77 10.16
N THR A 83 4.83 -4.16 11.31
CA THR A 83 6.20 -3.78 11.68
C THR A 83 7.24 -4.31 10.69
N VAL A 84 7.11 -5.58 10.29
CA VAL A 84 7.99 -6.20 9.29
C VAL A 84 7.83 -5.51 7.94
N GLY A 85 6.58 -5.25 7.52
CA GLY A 85 6.27 -4.53 6.28
C GLY A 85 6.83 -3.11 6.24
N LEU A 86 6.64 -2.33 7.30
CA LEU A 86 7.19 -0.97 7.42
C LEU A 86 8.71 -0.96 7.39
N ARG A 87 9.39 -1.95 7.98
CA ARG A 87 10.84 -2.06 7.88
C ARG A 87 11.33 -2.49 6.51
N ALA A 88 10.60 -3.37 5.84
CA ALA A 88 10.89 -3.73 4.46
C ALA A 88 10.71 -2.50 3.54
N ALA A 89 9.66 -1.70 3.76
CA ALA A 89 9.41 -0.46 3.05
C ALA A 89 10.46 0.62 3.35
N ALA A 90 10.87 0.78 4.62
CA ALA A 90 11.96 1.67 5.03
C ALA A 90 13.32 1.32 4.38
N ARG A 91 13.42 0.10 3.84
CA ARG A 91 14.58 -0.39 3.11
C ARG A 91 14.36 -0.32 1.60
N GLN A 92 13.20 -0.01 1.06
CA GLN A 92 13.09 0.14 -0.38
C GLN A 92 13.72 1.46 -0.82
N ALA A 93 14.30 1.49 -2.03
CA ALA A 93 14.81 2.73 -2.63
C ALA A 93 13.65 3.54 -3.22
N VAL A 94 12.65 3.89 -2.40
CA VAL A 94 11.56 4.78 -2.79
C VAL A 94 11.65 6.05 -1.94
N ALA A 95 11.89 7.20 -2.58
CA ALA A 95 12.09 8.47 -1.91
C ALA A 95 10.87 8.84 -1.03
N GLY A 96 11.11 9.21 0.23
CA GLY A 96 10.07 9.66 1.16
C GLY A 96 9.28 8.53 1.83
N ILE A 97 9.21 7.33 1.23
CA ILE A 97 8.62 6.14 1.89
C ILE A 97 9.53 5.66 3.01
N ASP A 98 10.84 5.84 2.90
CA ASP A 98 11.80 5.54 3.96
C ASP A 98 11.53 6.34 5.23
N GLU A 99 11.40 7.66 5.12
CA GLU A 99 11.08 8.55 6.23
C GLU A 99 9.66 8.36 6.75
N ALA A 100 8.67 8.18 5.87
CA ALA A 100 7.30 7.91 6.25
C ALA A 100 7.18 6.57 7.00
N SER A 101 7.87 5.53 6.53
CA SER A 101 7.91 4.22 7.16
C SER A 101 8.64 4.27 8.51
N ALA A 102 9.74 5.03 8.62
CA ALA A 102 10.43 5.22 9.89
C ALA A 102 9.56 5.95 10.92
N ARG A 103 8.85 7.01 10.51
CA ARG A 103 7.90 7.73 11.37
C ARG A 103 6.71 6.86 11.77
N ALA A 104 6.15 6.07 10.84
CA ALA A 104 5.08 5.13 11.14
C ALA A 104 5.54 4.03 12.10
N LEU A 105 6.75 3.50 11.91
CA LEU A 105 7.35 2.51 12.81
C LEU A 105 7.56 3.08 14.21
N ALA A 106 8.04 4.33 14.33
CA ALA A 106 8.21 4.99 15.63
C ALA A 106 6.86 5.16 16.35
N LYS A 107 5.81 5.59 15.63
CA LYS A 107 4.44 5.70 16.17
C LYS A 107 3.89 4.34 16.59
N LEU A 108 4.14 3.28 15.82
CA LEU A 108 3.72 1.93 16.15
C LEU A 108 4.47 1.42 17.39
N GLU A 109 5.78 1.59 17.46
CA GLU A 109 6.58 1.18 18.61
C GLU A 109 6.11 1.84 19.92
N GLN A 110 5.64 3.09 19.87
CA GLN A 110 5.07 3.79 21.04
C GLN A 110 3.83 3.10 21.62
N VAL A 111 2.99 2.50 20.77
CA VAL A 111 1.74 1.84 21.19
C VAL A 111 1.87 0.33 21.43
N LEU A 112 2.99 -0.29 21.01
CA LEU A 112 3.21 -1.72 21.21
C LEU A 112 3.49 -2.09 22.69
N PRO A 113 2.91 -3.20 23.19
CA PRO A 113 3.29 -3.81 24.47
C PRO A 113 4.79 -4.14 24.52
N SER A 114 5.39 -4.03 25.71
CA SER A 114 6.84 -4.21 25.95
C SER A 114 7.41 -5.50 25.35
N ARG A 115 6.67 -6.61 25.39
CA ARG A 115 7.05 -7.90 24.80
C ARG A 115 7.21 -7.84 23.28
N LEU A 116 6.28 -7.18 22.58
CA LEU A 116 6.28 -7.05 21.12
C LEU A 116 7.35 -6.06 20.68
N ARG A 117 7.48 -4.93 21.41
CA ARG A 117 8.54 -3.94 21.17
C ARG A 117 9.94 -4.59 21.22
N ARG A 118 10.20 -5.48 22.19
CA ARG A 118 11.48 -6.20 22.27
C ARG A 118 11.73 -7.09 21.05
N ARG A 119 10.76 -7.94 20.70
CA ARG A 119 10.84 -8.87 19.56
C ARG A 119 11.07 -8.12 18.24
N VAL A 120 10.36 -7.01 18.07
CA VAL A 120 10.54 -6.07 16.95
C VAL A 120 11.96 -5.52 16.95
N ARG A 121 12.45 -4.89 18.02
CA ARG A 121 13.80 -4.28 18.02
C ARG A 121 14.90 -5.29 17.72
N THR A 122 14.84 -6.50 18.29
CA THR A 122 15.80 -7.58 18.04
C THR A 122 15.88 -7.96 16.56
N LEU A 123 14.73 -8.17 15.90
CA LEU A 123 14.70 -8.49 14.47
C LEU A 123 15.30 -7.37 13.60
N GLY A 124 15.14 -6.11 14.05
CA GLY A 124 15.64 -4.93 13.35
C GLY A 124 17.15 -4.86 13.38
N ALA A 125 17.72 -5.01 14.58
CA ALA A 125 19.15 -5.04 14.80
C ALA A 125 19.84 -6.21 14.06
N ALA A 126 19.16 -7.35 13.94
CA ALA A 126 19.68 -8.53 13.25
C ALA A 126 19.66 -8.42 11.71
N THR A 127 19.08 -7.36 11.13
CA THR A 127 18.95 -7.24 9.66
C THR A 127 19.61 -5.97 9.14
N VAL A 128 20.74 -6.14 8.44
CA VAL A 128 21.47 -5.04 7.81
C VAL A 128 20.99 -4.86 6.37
N PRO A 129 20.58 -3.65 5.94
CA PRO A 129 20.25 -3.39 4.55
C PRO A 129 21.50 -3.44 3.68
N MET A 130 21.44 -4.18 2.56
CA MET A 130 22.49 -4.15 1.54
C MET A 130 22.39 -2.87 0.70
N PRO A 131 23.40 -2.00 0.63
CA PRO A 131 23.33 -0.75 -0.15
C PRO A 131 22.92 -1.03 -1.60
N ASP A 132 21.91 -0.30 -2.09
CA ASP A 132 21.51 -0.33 -3.50
C ASP A 132 21.84 1.04 -4.12
N PRO A 133 22.83 1.13 -5.05
CA PRO A 133 23.26 2.39 -5.64
C PRO A 133 22.32 2.91 -6.75
N GLY A 134 21.12 2.32 -6.91
CA GLY A 134 20.15 2.78 -7.90
C GLY A 134 19.51 4.13 -7.53
N PRO A 135 19.06 4.92 -8.52
CA PRO A 135 18.28 6.11 -8.24
C PRO A 135 16.99 5.73 -7.48
N PRO A 136 16.57 6.52 -6.48
CA PRO A 136 15.33 6.25 -5.77
C PRO A 136 14.14 6.41 -6.72
N VAL A 137 13.15 5.54 -6.54
CA VAL A 137 11.84 5.65 -7.20
C VAL A 137 11.00 6.68 -6.46
N VAL A 138 10.21 7.47 -7.18
CA VAL A 138 9.31 8.46 -6.58
C VAL A 138 7.92 7.81 -6.38
N PRO A 139 7.27 7.94 -5.21
CA PRO A 139 5.96 7.32 -4.94
C PRO A 139 4.87 7.70 -5.95
N GLU A 140 4.87 8.97 -6.38
CA GLU A 140 3.95 9.54 -7.34
C GLU A 140 4.06 8.83 -8.71
N ASP A 141 5.27 8.42 -9.11
CA ASP A 141 5.50 7.66 -10.35
C ASP A 141 4.88 6.26 -10.27
N LEU A 142 5.02 5.58 -9.14
CA LEU A 142 4.40 4.27 -8.92
C LEU A 142 2.88 4.37 -8.93
N ALA A 143 2.32 5.40 -8.30
CA ALA A 143 0.89 5.66 -8.30
C ALA A 143 0.36 5.94 -9.72
N ALA A 144 1.08 6.78 -10.48
CA ALA A 144 0.72 7.08 -11.87
C ALA A 144 0.78 5.82 -12.77
N LEU A 145 1.80 4.97 -12.62
CA LEU A 145 1.89 3.70 -13.34
C LEU A 145 0.79 2.73 -12.93
N ALA A 146 0.45 2.65 -11.64
CA ALA A 146 -0.64 1.81 -11.15
C ALA A 146 -1.99 2.27 -11.70
N ALA A 147 -2.24 3.58 -11.74
CA ALA A 147 -3.44 4.16 -12.33
C ALA A 147 -3.54 3.82 -13.83
N ALA A 148 -2.44 3.97 -14.59
CA ALA A 148 -2.43 3.63 -16.00
C ALA A 148 -2.69 2.12 -16.25
N ILE A 149 -2.18 1.23 -15.39
CA ILE A 149 -2.49 -0.21 -15.46
C ILE A 149 -3.98 -0.46 -15.24
N ALA A 150 -4.56 0.19 -14.22
CA ALA A 150 -5.97 0.04 -13.86
C ALA A 150 -6.90 0.57 -14.96
N ASN A 151 -6.55 1.71 -15.56
CA ASN A 151 -7.34 2.35 -16.62
C ASN A 151 -7.02 1.80 -18.02
N HIS A 152 -6.08 0.87 -18.14
CA HIS A 152 -5.59 0.33 -19.41
C HIS A 152 -5.07 1.41 -20.37
N GLU A 153 -4.39 2.42 -19.83
CA GLU A 153 -3.83 3.54 -20.57
C GLU A 153 -2.38 3.29 -20.97
N ARG A 154 -1.98 3.81 -22.14
CA ARG A 154 -0.58 3.80 -22.56
C ARG A 154 0.20 4.86 -21.78
N VAL A 155 1.45 4.54 -21.44
CA VAL A 155 2.31 5.45 -20.70
C VAL A 155 3.50 5.84 -21.57
N ARG A 156 3.77 7.15 -21.63
CA ARG A 156 5.04 7.67 -22.13
C ARG A 156 5.98 7.98 -20.98
N PHE A 157 7.22 7.51 -21.09
CA PHE A 157 8.24 7.76 -20.07
C PHE A 157 9.63 7.91 -20.70
N GLY A 158 10.48 8.65 -20.01
CA GLY A 158 11.92 8.62 -20.23
C GLY A 158 12.51 7.35 -19.64
N TYR A 159 13.41 6.70 -20.37
CA TYR A 159 14.08 5.49 -19.93
C TYR A 159 15.56 5.55 -20.24
N ARG A 160 16.38 5.36 -19.20
CA ARG A 160 17.82 5.19 -19.31
C ARG A 160 18.15 3.71 -19.17
N ASP A 161 18.76 3.13 -20.20
CA ASP A 161 19.16 1.72 -20.17
C ASP A 161 20.40 1.49 -19.28
N GLY A 162 20.82 0.22 -19.15
CA GLY A 162 22.00 -0.15 -18.36
C GLY A 162 23.33 0.38 -18.91
N GLU A 163 23.36 0.85 -20.16
CA GLU A 163 24.52 1.46 -20.82
C GLU A 163 24.49 3.00 -20.72
N GLY A 164 23.48 3.56 -20.04
CA GLY A 164 23.33 5.00 -19.84
C GLY A 164 22.64 5.72 -20.99
N ARG A 165 22.16 5.00 -22.02
CA ARG A 165 21.48 5.63 -23.16
C ARG A 165 20.06 6.02 -22.78
N GLU A 166 19.75 7.28 -23.01
CA GLU A 166 18.42 7.82 -22.81
C GLU A 166 17.53 7.56 -24.02
N SER A 167 16.27 7.28 -23.74
CA SER A 167 15.27 7.03 -24.75
C SER A 167 13.90 7.41 -24.24
N ARG A 168 13.00 7.78 -25.15
CA ARG A 168 11.57 7.88 -24.85
C ARG A 168 10.91 6.57 -25.27
N ARG A 169 9.97 6.10 -24.45
CA ARG A 169 9.24 4.86 -24.70
C ARG A 169 7.75 5.12 -24.60
N LEU A 170 6.99 4.50 -25.50
CA LEU A 170 5.55 4.35 -25.40
C LEU A 170 5.27 2.87 -25.10
N ALA A 171 4.68 2.59 -23.94
CA ALA A 171 4.40 1.21 -23.54
C ALA A 171 2.98 1.03 -23.01
N GLU A 172 2.45 -0.18 -23.17
CA GLU A 172 1.21 -0.63 -22.53
C GLU A 172 1.55 -1.31 -21.21
N PRO A 173 1.30 -0.66 -20.06
CA PRO A 173 1.69 -1.18 -18.77
C PRO A 173 0.79 -2.35 -18.36
N HIS A 174 1.40 -3.42 -17.84
CA HIS A 174 0.67 -4.63 -17.46
C HIS A 174 0.69 -4.87 -15.95
N ARG A 175 1.87 -4.85 -15.33
CA ARG A 175 2.06 -5.06 -13.89
C ARG A 175 3.27 -4.28 -13.37
N LEU A 176 3.18 -3.81 -12.14
CA LEU A 176 4.33 -3.44 -11.32
C LEU A 176 4.77 -4.67 -10.52
N VAL A 177 6.06 -4.99 -10.58
CA VAL A 177 6.65 -6.12 -9.86
C VAL A 177 7.83 -5.65 -9.03
N VAL A 178 7.97 -6.23 -7.83
CA VAL A 178 9.13 -6.02 -6.97
C VAL A 178 10.07 -7.20 -7.13
N ALA A 179 11.32 -6.94 -7.52
CA ALA A 179 12.38 -7.94 -7.52
C ALA A 179 13.56 -7.42 -6.70
N GLY A 180 13.84 -8.10 -5.58
CA GLY A 180 14.78 -7.59 -4.58
C GLY A 180 14.24 -6.33 -3.90
N ARG A 181 14.97 -5.22 -4.00
CA ARG A 181 14.61 -3.90 -3.43
C ARG A 181 14.17 -2.89 -4.50
N ARG A 182 13.83 -3.36 -5.71
CA ARG A 182 13.59 -2.52 -6.89
C ARG A 182 12.24 -2.80 -7.51
N TRP A 183 11.61 -1.73 -7.99
CA TRP A 183 10.38 -1.76 -8.78
C TRP A 183 10.68 -1.88 -10.27
N TYR A 184 9.91 -2.73 -10.93
CA TYR A 184 9.95 -2.94 -12.36
C TYR A 184 8.54 -2.83 -12.94
N LEU A 185 8.43 -2.16 -14.08
CA LEU A 185 7.23 -2.15 -14.90
C LEU A 185 7.37 -3.25 -15.96
N VAL A 186 6.45 -4.21 -15.92
CA VAL A 186 6.23 -5.15 -17.02
C VAL A 186 5.27 -4.48 -18.00
N ALA A 187 5.73 -4.25 -19.23
CA ALA A 187 4.93 -3.58 -20.25
C ALA A 187 5.25 -4.11 -21.66
N TRP A 188 4.29 -3.96 -22.56
CA TRP A 188 4.52 -4.15 -23.99
C TRP A 188 5.10 -2.86 -24.58
N ASP A 189 6.31 -2.92 -25.12
CA ASP A 189 6.97 -1.77 -25.75
C ASP A 189 6.43 -1.63 -27.18
N VAL A 190 5.65 -0.58 -27.44
CA VAL A 190 4.99 -0.37 -28.74
C VAL A 190 6.01 -0.13 -29.85
N ASP A 191 7.14 0.53 -29.54
CA ASP A 191 8.18 0.83 -30.52
C ASP A 191 9.00 -0.41 -30.90
N ARG A 192 8.97 -1.46 -30.06
CA ARG A 192 9.78 -2.67 -30.21
C ARG A 192 8.96 -3.93 -30.47
N ASP A 193 7.64 -3.84 -30.38
CA ASP A 193 6.69 -4.93 -30.57
C ASP A 193 7.05 -6.17 -29.72
N ASP A 194 7.44 -5.93 -28.45
CA ASP A 194 7.86 -7.00 -27.54
C ASP A 194 7.65 -6.65 -26.05
N TRP A 195 7.60 -7.69 -25.22
CA TRP A 195 7.51 -7.58 -23.77
C TRP A 195 8.83 -7.13 -23.16
N ARG A 196 8.79 -6.11 -22.30
CA ARG A 196 9.99 -5.59 -21.60
C ARG A 196 9.74 -5.30 -20.13
N LEU A 197 10.84 -5.40 -19.38
CA LEU A 197 10.94 -5.01 -17.98
C LEU A 197 11.67 -3.66 -17.90
N PHE A 198 10.96 -2.61 -17.51
CA PHE A 198 11.53 -1.28 -17.34
C PHE A 198 11.81 -1.03 -15.86
N ARG A 199 13.08 -0.81 -15.53
CA ARG A 199 13.50 -0.30 -14.22
C ARG A 199 13.30 1.20 -14.18
N SER A 200 12.80 1.74 -13.07
CA SER A 200 12.76 3.20 -12.81
C SER A 200 12.12 3.98 -13.97
N ALA A 201 10.95 3.54 -14.43
CA ALA A 201 10.18 4.25 -15.46
C ALA A 201 9.53 5.49 -14.82
N VAL A 202 9.90 6.68 -15.30
CA VAL A 202 9.36 7.95 -14.82
C VAL A 202 8.31 8.42 -15.82
N PRO A 203 7.00 8.28 -15.52
CA PRO A 203 5.93 8.69 -16.42
C PRO A 203 6.00 10.19 -16.68
N THR A 204 5.95 10.58 -17.96
CA THR A 204 6.01 12.00 -18.37
C THR A 204 4.61 12.56 -18.65
N ALA A 205 3.71 11.72 -19.19
CA ALA A 205 2.28 11.97 -19.28
C ALA A 205 1.56 10.68 -19.72
N PRO A 206 0.35 10.38 -19.18
CA PRO A 206 -0.50 9.35 -19.76
C PRO A 206 -0.95 9.76 -21.16
N ALA A 207 -1.01 8.80 -22.08
CA ALA A 207 -1.53 9.00 -23.41
C ALA A 207 -2.74 8.09 -23.61
N PRO A 208 -3.86 8.59 -24.17
CA PRO A 208 -5.01 7.74 -24.43
C PRO A 208 -4.59 6.57 -25.34
N ALA A 209 -4.93 5.36 -24.93
CA ALA A 209 -4.73 4.18 -25.75
C ALA A 209 -5.79 4.18 -26.88
N PRO A 210 -5.43 3.82 -28.13
CA PRO A 210 -6.44 3.53 -29.13
C PRO A 210 -7.30 2.32 -28.68
N PRO A 211 -8.57 2.22 -29.11
CA PRO A 211 -9.41 1.07 -28.81
C PRO A 211 -8.71 -0.21 -29.27
N ARG A 212 -8.68 -1.21 -28.38
CA ARG A 212 -7.90 -2.44 -28.54
C ARG A 212 -8.22 -3.14 -29.86
N ALA A 213 -7.26 -3.14 -30.79
CA ALA A 213 -7.13 -4.18 -31.79
C ALA A 213 -5.84 -4.95 -31.46
N ASN A 214 -6.01 -6.18 -30.97
CA ASN A 214 -4.96 -7.18 -30.75
C ASN A 214 -3.97 -6.91 -29.61
N CYS A 215 -4.37 -7.31 -28.39
CA CYS A 215 -3.38 -7.77 -27.41
C CYS A 215 -2.85 -9.13 -27.91
N PRO A 216 -1.54 -9.32 -28.15
CA PRO A 216 -1.03 -10.65 -28.46
C PRO A 216 -1.29 -11.58 -27.25
N PRO A 217 -1.63 -12.86 -27.50
CA PRO A 217 -2.01 -13.77 -26.42
C PRO A 217 -0.90 -13.88 -25.38
N THR A 218 -1.30 -13.93 -24.11
CA THR A 218 -0.50 -14.10 -22.88
C THR A 218 0.34 -15.39 -22.85
N THR A 219 0.39 -16.16 -23.94
CA THR A 219 1.14 -17.41 -24.08
C THR A 219 2.63 -17.20 -24.32
N ARG A 220 3.07 -16.00 -24.72
CA ARG A 220 4.50 -15.70 -24.84
C ARG A 220 5.03 -15.18 -23.49
N ARG A 221 5.40 -16.13 -22.61
CA ARG A 221 6.17 -15.86 -21.38
C ARG A 221 7.23 -14.78 -21.67
N PRO A 222 7.45 -13.78 -20.80
CA PRO A 222 8.61 -12.91 -20.93
C PRO A 222 9.83 -13.82 -20.96
N SER A 223 10.45 -13.94 -22.14
CA SER A 223 11.61 -14.81 -22.28
C SER A 223 12.67 -14.20 -21.37
N SER A 224 13.14 -14.97 -20.39
CA SER A 224 14.22 -14.57 -19.47
C SER A 224 15.56 -14.35 -20.19
N ARG A 225 15.57 -14.32 -21.53
CA ARG A 225 16.75 -14.13 -22.36
C ARG A 225 16.89 -12.66 -22.76
N ARG A 226 17.37 -11.88 -21.80
CA ARG A 226 18.47 -10.89 -21.92
C ARG A 226 18.51 -10.05 -20.64
N SER A 227 18.82 -10.72 -19.54
CA SER A 227 19.54 -10.09 -18.44
C SER A 227 21.03 -9.98 -18.84
N SER A 228 21.38 -8.93 -19.60
CA SER A 228 22.67 -8.29 -19.37
C SER A 228 22.45 -7.39 -18.14
N THR A 229 23.21 -7.43 -17.05
CA THR A 229 24.63 -7.73 -16.90
C THR A 229 24.82 -8.16 -15.43
N ALA A 230 25.34 -9.37 -15.19
CA ALA A 230 25.89 -9.74 -13.89
C ALA A 230 27.28 -9.09 -13.76
N PRO A 231 27.66 -8.50 -12.61
CA PRO A 231 29.03 -8.04 -12.42
C PRO A 231 29.93 -9.28 -12.32
N ARG A 232 30.91 -9.36 -13.23
CA ARG A 232 31.95 -10.37 -13.22
C ARG A 232 32.66 -10.35 -11.86
N ARG A 233 32.66 -11.48 -11.16
CA ARG A 233 33.64 -11.76 -10.10
C ARG A 233 35.03 -11.66 -10.71
N ARG A 234 35.81 -10.66 -10.33
CA ARG A 234 37.27 -10.69 -10.50
C ARG A 234 37.81 -11.54 -9.35
N THR A 235 38.08 -12.80 -9.65
CA THR A 235 39.05 -13.60 -8.90
C THR A 235 40.44 -13.01 -9.12
N GLY A 236 41.09 -12.66 -8.02
CA GLY A 236 42.52 -12.37 -7.98
C GLY A 236 43.04 -12.75 -6.59
N ARG A 237 43.60 -13.96 -6.48
CA ARG A 237 44.75 -14.25 -5.59
C ARG A 237 45.84 -13.21 -5.95
N TRP A 238 46.59 -12.62 -5.03
CA TRP A 238 47.17 -13.08 -3.78
C TRP A 238 47.12 -11.97 -2.73
#